data_AF-A0A1J5K4I0-F1
#
_entry.id   AF-A0A1J5K4I0-F1
#
_cell.length_a   1.000
_cell.length_b   1.000
_cell.length_c   1.000
_cell.angle_alpha   90.00
_cell.angle_beta   90.00
_cell.angle_gamma   90.00
#
_symmetry.space_group_name_H-M   'P 1'
#
loop_
_entity.id
_entity.type
_entity.pdbx_description
1 polymer ?
#
loop_
_entity_poly.entity_id
_entity_poly.type
_entity_poly.pdbx_seq_one_letter_code
_entity_poly.pdbx_strand_id
1 'polypeptide(L)'
;MSDLSYTNEQGQTVFTSQYFRNRGTCCKSNCLHCPYGTTLKNLGVQFSKVEDIEVAKEILKGKEEKTDNLTSSLLSSAFGSKPKKKAAVITEEDKDKFLFVFLKEVLCGVAKTDGRSLSSLYLKDEFNDQGLSQDIVESYLN
;
A
#
# COMPACT_ATOMS: atom_id res chain seq x y z
N MET A 1 -13.45 8.50 -8.47
CA MET A 1 -13.61 7.20 -9.14
C MET A 1 -12.26 6.51 -9.06
N SER A 2 -12.16 5.33 -8.45
CA SER A 2 -10.90 4.58 -8.47
C SER A 2 -10.75 3.93 -9.85
N ASP A 3 -9.60 4.10 -10.49
CA ASP A 3 -9.37 3.53 -11.81
C ASP A 3 -9.43 1.98 -11.77
N LEU A 4 -10.07 1.38 -12.77
CA LEU A 4 -10.20 -0.08 -12.88
C LEU A 4 -8.90 -0.74 -13.35
N SER A 5 -7.97 0.04 -13.87
CA SER A 5 -6.67 -0.41 -14.33
C SER A 5 -5.66 0.73 -14.33
N TYR A 6 -4.38 0.39 -14.30
CA TYR A 6 -3.26 1.30 -14.51
C TYR A 6 -2.27 0.72 -15.52
N THR A 7 -1.36 1.55 -16.01
CA THR A 7 -0.24 1.10 -16.85
C THR A 7 0.98 0.95 -15.96
N ASN A 8 1.59 -0.24 -15.95
CA ASN A 8 2.83 -0.46 -15.19
C ASN A 8 4.06 0.08 -15.93
N GLU A 9 5.23 0.01 -15.29
CA GLU A 9 6.51 0.43 -15.86
C GLU A 9 6.89 -0.29 -17.16
N GLN A 10 6.30 -1.47 -17.41
CA GLN A 10 6.49 -2.26 -18.62
C GLN A 10 5.51 -1.90 -19.75
N GLY A 11 4.67 -0.87 -19.56
CA GLY A 11 3.65 -0.47 -20.54
C GLY A 11 2.45 -1.41 -20.60
N GLN A 12 2.27 -2.31 -19.63
CA GLN A 12 1.18 -3.27 -19.60
C GLN A 12 -0.01 -2.74 -18.79
N THR A 13 -1.22 -3.02 -19.28
CA THR A 13 -2.45 -2.74 -18.53
C THR A 13 -2.61 -3.75 -17.38
N VAL A 14 -2.64 -3.25 -16.15
CA VAL A 14 -2.84 -4.04 -14.93
C VAL A 14 -4.18 -3.68 -14.31
N PHE A 15 -5.03 -4.67 -14.10
CA PHE A 15 -6.36 -4.49 -13.51
C PHE A 15 -6.29 -4.42 -11.97
N THR A 16 -7.03 -3.47 -11.39
CA THR A 16 -7.08 -3.24 -9.94
C THR A 16 -8.03 -4.21 -9.23
N SER A 17 -8.00 -4.20 -7.89
CA SER A 17 -8.89 -5.02 -7.07
C SER A 17 -10.37 -4.71 -7.33
N GLN A 18 -10.68 -3.43 -7.62
CA GLN A 18 -12.03 -3.00 -7.96
C GLN A 18 -12.54 -3.63 -9.27
N TYR A 19 -11.69 -3.74 -10.30
CA TYR A 19 -12.06 -4.44 -11.53
C TYR A 19 -12.44 -5.89 -11.26
N PHE A 20 -11.62 -6.60 -10.46
CA PHE A 20 -11.90 -8.00 -10.11
C PHE A 20 -13.13 -8.16 -9.21
N ARG A 21 -13.43 -7.19 -8.33
CA ARG A 21 -14.71 -7.16 -7.60
C ARG A 21 -15.90 -7.03 -8.54
N ASN A 22 -15.83 -6.11 -9.50
CA ASN A 22 -16.89 -5.89 -10.48
C ASN A 22 -17.12 -7.14 -11.36
N ARG A 23 -16.06 -7.90 -11.66
CA ARG A 23 -16.16 -9.19 -12.34
C ARG A 23 -16.95 -10.24 -11.52
N GLY A 24 -16.96 -10.13 -10.19
CA GLY A 24 -17.80 -10.94 -9.31
C GLY A 24 -17.35 -12.38 -9.06
N THR A 25 -16.24 -12.84 -9.66
CA THR A 25 -15.73 -14.20 -9.45
C THR A 25 -14.19 -14.24 -9.38
N CYS A 26 -13.66 -15.12 -8.52
CA CYS A 26 -12.23 -15.33 -8.39
C CYS A 26 -11.68 -16.16 -9.57
N CYS A 27 -10.64 -15.65 -10.23
CA CYS A 27 -9.94 -16.35 -11.31
C CYS A 27 -9.06 -17.52 -10.83
N LYS A 28 -8.78 -17.62 -9.52
CA LYS A 28 -7.93 -18.65 -8.88
C LYS A 28 -6.50 -18.74 -9.43
N SER A 29 -6.00 -17.70 -10.11
CA SER A 29 -4.68 -17.69 -10.76
C SER A 29 -3.64 -16.85 -10.03
N ASN A 30 -3.81 -16.60 -8.73
CA ASN A 30 -2.95 -15.72 -7.93
C ASN A 30 -2.69 -14.35 -8.62
N CYS A 31 -3.77 -13.68 -9.05
CA CYS A 31 -3.69 -12.36 -9.68
C CYS A 31 -3.17 -11.31 -8.68
N LEU A 32 -2.40 -10.33 -9.17
CA LEU A 32 -1.71 -9.36 -8.31
C LEU A 32 -2.69 -8.60 -7.39
N HIS A 33 -3.81 -8.16 -7.95
CA HIS A 33 -4.84 -7.40 -7.23
C HIS A 33 -6.04 -8.25 -6.83
N CYS A 34 -5.81 -9.41 -6.22
CA CYS A 34 -6.89 -10.33 -5.83
C CYS A 34 -7.71 -9.77 -4.64
N PRO A 35 -9.00 -9.41 -4.81
CA PRO A 35 -9.82 -8.91 -3.71
C PRO A 35 -10.30 -10.02 -2.75
N TYR A 36 -10.08 -11.28 -3.11
CA TYR A 36 -10.54 -12.47 -2.36
C TYR A 36 -9.43 -13.11 -1.52
N GLY A 37 -8.25 -12.49 -1.43
CA GLY A 37 -7.13 -12.97 -0.62
C GLY A 37 -6.43 -14.25 -1.12
N THR A 38 -6.80 -14.79 -2.28
CA THR A 38 -6.19 -16.03 -2.82
C THR A 38 -4.69 -15.88 -3.02
N THR A 39 -4.25 -14.75 -3.59
CA THR A 39 -2.82 -14.48 -3.83
C THR A 39 -2.05 -14.37 -2.52
N LEU A 40 -2.56 -13.60 -1.56
CA LEU A 40 -1.93 -13.44 -0.25
C LEU A 40 -1.82 -14.77 0.48
N LYS A 41 -2.90 -15.57 0.51
CA LYS A 41 -2.90 -16.88 1.17
C LYS A 41 -1.87 -17.84 0.57
N ASN A 42 -1.71 -17.82 -0.75
CA ASN A 42 -0.88 -18.81 -1.44
C ASN A 42 0.59 -18.40 -1.51
N LEU A 43 0.89 -17.09 -1.61
CA LEU A 43 2.23 -16.59 -1.88
C LEU A 43 2.81 -15.72 -0.75
N GLY A 44 1.97 -15.21 0.15
CA GLY A 44 2.35 -14.26 1.18
C GLY A 44 2.82 -12.92 0.61
N VAL A 45 3.55 -12.18 1.44
CA VAL A 45 4.32 -10.99 1.06
C VAL A 45 5.79 -11.22 1.35
N GLN A 46 6.65 -10.50 0.66
CA GLN A 46 8.09 -10.53 0.87
C GLN A 46 8.60 -9.16 1.33
N PHE A 47 9.71 -9.16 2.04
CA PHE A 47 10.34 -7.96 2.56
C PHE A 47 11.76 -7.82 2.04
N SER A 48 12.16 -6.60 1.73
CA SER A 48 13.57 -6.26 1.53
C SER A 48 13.92 -4.99 2.31
N LYS A 49 15.21 -4.78 2.54
CA LYS A 49 15.70 -3.49 3.05
C LYS A 49 15.41 -2.40 2.03
N VAL A 50 15.26 -1.18 2.51
CA VAL A 50 15.17 0.00 1.63
C VAL A 50 16.57 0.32 1.11
N GLU A 51 16.80 0.00 -0.16
CA GLU A 51 18.03 0.33 -0.88
C GLU A 51 17.93 1.71 -1.55
N ASP A 52 16.75 2.05 -2.06
CA ASP A 52 16.46 3.34 -2.70
C ASP A 52 15.48 4.16 -1.85
N ILE A 53 16.01 5.21 -1.23
CA ILE A 53 15.22 6.10 -0.36
C ILE A 53 14.25 6.96 -1.16
N GLU A 54 14.55 7.30 -2.41
CA GLU A 54 13.67 8.14 -3.24
C GLU A 54 12.39 7.40 -3.56
N VAL A 55 12.49 6.12 -3.96
CA VAL A 55 11.33 5.24 -4.17
C VAL A 55 10.49 5.12 -2.90
N ALA A 56 11.13 4.95 -1.74
CA ALA A 56 10.39 4.91 -0.46
C ALA A 56 9.69 6.25 -0.16
N LYS A 57 10.35 7.38 -0.41
CA LYS A 57 9.76 8.72 -0.23
C LYS A 57 8.56 8.94 -1.12
N GLU A 58 8.58 8.48 -2.37
CA GLU A 58 7.43 8.58 -3.28
C GLU A 58 6.19 7.85 -2.73
N ILE A 59 6.38 6.62 -2.25
CA ILE A 59 5.29 5.83 -1.65
C ILE A 59 4.76 6.50 -0.37
N LEU A 60 5.64 7.10 0.44
CA LEU A 60 5.25 7.80 1.66
C LEU A 60 4.49 9.11 1.38
N LYS A 61 4.86 9.83 0.32
CA LYS A 61 4.22 11.10 -0.11
C LYS A 61 2.83 10.89 -0.71
N GLY A 62 2.59 9.79 -1.43
CA GLY A 62 1.31 9.54 -2.12
C GLY A 62 0.07 9.61 -1.22
N LYS A 63 0.22 9.48 0.12
CA LYS A 63 -0.88 9.66 1.08
C LYS A 63 -1.26 11.13 1.36
N GLU A 64 -0.38 12.11 1.10
CA GLU A 64 -0.63 13.52 1.45
C GLU A 64 -1.48 14.26 0.41
N GLU A 65 -1.38 13.91 -0.87
CA GLU A 65 -1.99 14.67 -1.97
C GLU A 65 -3.49 14.39 -2.18
N LYS A 66 -4.01 13.23 -1.73
CA LYS A 66 -5.41 12.83 -1.98
C LYS A 66 -6.45 13.43 -1.02
N THR A 67 -6.05 14.20 -0.01
CA THR A 67 -7.04 14.97 0.77
C THR A 67 -7.25 16.32 0.10
N ASP A 68 -8.16 16.39 -0.88
CA ASP A 68 -8.57 17.66 -1.48
C ASP A 68 -8.85 18.71 -0.39
N ASN A 69 -8.22 19.87 -0.50
CA ASN A 69 -8.33 20.95 0.48
C ASN A 69 -9.79 21.32 0.77
N LEU A 70 -10.67 21.30 -0.25
CA LEU A 70 -12.10 21.58 -0.13
C LEU A 70 -12.84 20.57 0.76
N THR A 71 -12.61 19.28 0.52
CA THR A 71 -13.22 18.19 1.30
C THR A 71 -12.73 18.22 2.74
N SER A 72 -11.44 18.49 2.94
CA SER A 72 -10.86 18.59 4.28
C SER A 72 -11.41 19.76 5.10
N SER A 73 -11.69 20.91 4.48
CA SER A 73 -12.32 22.06 5.15
C SER A 73 -13.76 21.76 5.57
N LEU A 74 -14.57 21.16 4.69
CA LEU A 74 -15.95 20.80 5.00
C LEU A 74 -16.05 19.77 6.13
N LEU A 75 -15.23 18.72 6.10
CA LEU A 75 -15.18 17.71 7.15
C LEU A 75 -14.66 18.26 8.49
N SER A 76 -13.65 19.14 8.47
CA SER A 76 -13.10 19.74 9.69
C SER A 76 -14.11 20.63 10.40
N SER A 77 -14.96 21.34 9.65
CA SER A 77 -16.05 22.14 10.20
C SER A 77 -17.18 21.29 10.80
N ALA A 78 -17.43 20.09 10.27
CA ALA A 78 -18.54 19.24 10.72
C ALA A 78 -18.17 18.30 11.89
N PHE A 79 -16.92 17.81 11.96
CA PHE A 79 -16.51 16.78 12.91
C PHE A 79 -15.34 17.16 13.82
N GLY A 80 -14.81 18.38 13.71
CA GLY A 80 -13.57 18.79 14.35
C GLY A 80 -12.34 18.17 13.71
N SER A 81 -11.19 18.79 13.92
CA SER A 81 -9.91 18.33 13.35
C SER A 81 -9.39 17.08 14.07
N LYS A 82 -9.53 15.90 13.45
CA LYS A 82 -8.67 14.76 13.82
C LYS A 82 -7.22 15.12 13.50
N PRO A 83 -6.25 14.82 14.37
CA PRO A 83 -4.84 15.06 14.06
C PRO A 83 -4.47 14.27 12.80
N LYS A 84 -4.05 14.97 11.73
CA LYS A 84 -3.49 14.33 10.55
C LYS A 84 -2.25 13.55 11.01
N LYS A 85 -2.25 12.22 10.88
CA LYS A 85 -1.02 11.43 11.04
C LYS A 85 -0.03 12.00 10.02
N LYS A 86 1.04 12.66 10.48
CA LYS A 86 2.10 13.14 9.59
C LYS A 86 2.59 11.95 8.76
N ALA A 87 2.76 12.13 7.45
CA ALA A 87 3.40 11.10 6.65
C ALA A 87 4.76 10.79 7.29
N ALA A 88 5.10 9.49 7.38
CA ALA A 88 6.42 9.14 7.85
C ALA A 88 7.44 9.72 6.86
N VAL A 89 8.47 10.36 7.39
CA VAL A 89 9.64 10.78 6.62
C VAL A 89 10.70 9.71 6.82
N ILE A 90 11.39 9.35 5.74
CA ILE A 90 12.53 8.44 5.74
C ILE A 90 13.81 9.22 5.41
N THR A 91 14.86 8.96 6.17
CA THR A 91 16.21 9.52 6.05
C THR A 91 17.23 8.38 5.97
N GLU A 92 18.48 8.71 5.60
CA GLU A 92 19.57 7.72 5.59
C GLU A 92 19.81 7.10 6.97
N GLU A 93 19.58 7.86 8.04
CA GLU A 93 19.84 7.43 9.42
C GLU A 93 18.78 6.45 9.94
N ASP A 94 17.57 6.49 9.39
CA ASP A 94 16.45 5.67 9.85
C ASP A 94 15.93 4.67 8.81
N LYS A 95 16.57 4.57 7.64
CA LYS A 95 16.19 3.64 6.56
C LYS A 95 16.13 2.18 6.98
N ASP A 96 16.96 1.76 7.93
CA ASP A 96 16.96 0.38 8.47
C ASP A 96 15.69 0.05 9.28
N LYS A 97 14.91 1.06 9.65
CA LYS A 97 13.59 0.90 10.28
C LYS A 97 12.47 0.76 9.24
N PHE A 98 12.80 0.76 7.97
CA PHE A 98 11.85 0.60 6.89
C PHE A 98 12.16 -0.64 6.07
N LEU A 99 11.10 -1.28 5.59
CA LEU A 99 11.17 -2.43 4.71
C LEU A 99 10.31 -2.14 3.48
N PHE A 100 10.83 -2.45 2.31
CA PHE A 100 9.98 -2.60 1.14
C PHE A 100 9.13 -3.85 1.28
N VAL A 101 7.87 -3.74 0.89
CA VAL A 101 6.90 -4.84 0.90
C VAL A 101 6.58 -5.19 -0.55
N PHE A 102 6.72 -6.47 -0.88
CA PHE A 102 6.46 -7.00 -2.20
C PHE A 102 5.32 -8.02 -2.16
N LEU A 103 4.48 -7.99 -3.18
CA LEU A 103 3.53 -9.06 -3.47
C LEU A 103 3.90 -9.66 -4.82
N LYS A 104 4.26 -10.95 -4.82
CA LYS A 104 4.96 -11.58 -5.95
C LYS A 104 6.29 -10.83 -6.14
N GLU A 105 6.53 -10.27 -7.33
CA GLU A 105 7.74 -9.51 -7.66
C GLU A 105 7.47 -7.99 -7.77
N VAL A 106 6.31 -7.52 -7.30
CA VAL A 106 5.90 -6.12 -7.47
C VAL A 106 5.94 -5.38 -6.14
N LEU A 107 6.68 -4.28 -6.10
CA LEU A 107 6.75 -3.37 -4.95
C LEU A 107 5.37 -2.77 -4.69
N CYS A 108 4.74 -3.19 -3.60
CA CYS A 108 3.39 -2.76 -3.24
C CYS A 108 3.37 -1.68 -2.15
N GLY A 109 4.45 -1.54 -1.38
CA GLY A 109 4.49 -0.54 -0.31
C GLY A 109 5.78 -0.50 0.48
N VAL A 110 5.74 0.31 1.53
CA VAL A 110 6.78 0.47 2.55
C VAL A 110 6.15 0.20 3.92
N ALA A 111 6.81 -0.61 4.73
CA ALA A 111 6.47 -0.83 6.14
C ALA A 111 7.53 -0.18 7.02
N LYS A 112 7.10 0.45 8.13
CA LYS A 112 8.00 0.91 9.19
C LYS A 112 7.96 -0.08 10.34
N THR A 113 9.12 -0.52 10.82
CA THR A 113 9.28 -1.42 11.96
C THR A 113 9.96 -0.73 13.14
N ASP A 114 9.70 -1.22 14.34
CA ASP A 114 10.45 -0.88 15.55
C ASP A 114 11.51 -1.95 15.93
N GLY A 115 11.71 -2.93 15.04
CA GLY A 115 12.61 -4.08 15.22
C GLY A 115 11.94 -5.33 15.78
N ARG A 116 10.70 -5.25 16.27
CA ARG A 116 9.93 -6.42 16.75
C ARG A 116 8.56 -6.56 16.10
N SER A 117 7.96 -5.45 15.70
CA SER A 117 6.62 -5.40 15.14
C SER A 117 6.55 -4.40 13.99
N LEU A 118 5.43 -4.44 13.26
CA LEU A 118 5.14 -3.47 12.21
C LEU A 118 4.42 -2.28 12.82
N SER A 119 5.07 -1.12 12.82
CA SER A 119 4.51 0.11 13.40
C SER A 119 3.54 0.82 12.45
N SER A 120 3.82 0.81 11.14
CA SER A 120 2.94 1.38 10.12
C SER A 120 3.18 0.81 8.72
N LEU A 121 2.10 0.70 7.94
CA LEU A 121 2.13 0.27 6.54
C LEU A 121 1.67 1.38 5.58
N TYR A 122 2.40 1.57 4.49
CA TYR A 122 2.14 2.53 3.43
C TYR A 122 2.13 1.79 2.09
N LEU A 123 0.95 1.65 1.49
CA LEU A 123 0.80 0.97 0.20
C LEU A 123 0.73 1.99 -0.93
N LYS A 124 1.20 1.60 -2.10
CA LYS A 124 0.85 2.26 -3.37
C LYS A 124 -0.65 2.18 -3.57
N ASP A 125 -1.18 3.16 -4.30
CA ASP A 125 -2.62 3.37 -4.43
C ASP A 125 -3.36 2.17 -5.01
N GLU A 126 -2.77 1.56 -6.04
CA GLU A 126 -3.31 0.41 -6.73
C GLU A 126 -3.37 -0.87 -5.87
N PHE A 127 -2.60 -0.92 -4.76
CA PHE A 127 -2.60 -2.03 -3.81
C PHE A 127 -3.56 -1.82 -2.62
N ASN A 128 -4.24 -0.67 -2.55
CA ASN A 128 -5.29 -0.45 -1.57
C ASN A 128 -6.52 -1.33 -1.86
N ASP A 129 -7.33 -1.51 -0.83
CA ASP A 129 -8.60 -2.23 -0.92
C ASP A 129 -8.46 -3.64 -1.51
N GLN A 130 -7.47 -4.44 -1.10
CA GLN A 130 -7.37 -5.84 -1.54
C GLN A 130 -6.99 -6.83 -0.43
N GLY A 131 -7.15 -6.41 0.83
CA GLY A 131 -6.85 -7.24 2.00
C GLY A 131 -5.38 -7.22 2.42
N LEU A 132 -4.54 -6.33 1.88
CA LEU A 132 -3.20 -6.05 2.40
C LEU A 132 -3.28 -5.11 3.61
N SER A 133 -3.76 -5.61 4.76
CA SER A 133 -3.77 -4.82 6.00
C SER A 133 -2.42 -4.88 6.71
N GLN A 134 -2.19 -3.96 7.64
CA GLN A 134 -1.02 -3.97 8.53
C GLN A 134 -0.89 -5.31 9.27
N ASP A 135 -1.97 -5.78 9.89
CA ASP A 135 -1.98 -7.05 10.63
C ASP A 135 -1.64 -8.26 9.75
N ILE A 136 -2.14 -8.26 8.50
CA ILE A 136 -1.85 -9.34 7.55
C ILE A 136 -0.39 -9.30 7.14
N VAL A 137 0.14 -8.13 6.78
CA VAL A 137 1.56 -7.97 6.42
C VAL A 137 2.46 -8.35 7.59
N GLU A 138 2.12 -7.91 8.80
CA GLU A 138 2.86 -8.24 10.03
C GLU A 138 2.90 -9.75 10.30
N SER A 139 1.85 -10.50 9.96
CA SER A 139 1.85 -11.97 10.11
C SER A 139 2.88 -12.71 9.26
N TYR A 140 3.45 -12.04 8.24
CA TYR A 140 4.54 -12.57 7.41
C TYR A 140 5.92 -12.04 7.82
N LEU A 141 5.98 -11.13 8.80
CA LEU A 141 7.22 -10.64 9.37
C LEU A 141 7.70 -11.67 10.41
N ASN A 142 8.79 -12.37 10.09
CA ASN A 142 9.39 -13.40 10.97
C ASN A 142 10.27 -12.79 12.07
#